data_AF-A0A0E3VTF3-F1
#
_entry.id   AF-A0A0E3VTF3-F1
#
_cell.length_a   1.000
_cell.length_b   1.000
_cell.length_c   1.000
_cell.angle_alpha   90.00
_cell.angle_beta   90.00
_cell.angle_gamma   90.00
#
_symmetry.space_group_name_H-M   'P 1'
#
loop_
_entity.id
_entity.type
_entity.pdbx_description
1 polymer ?
#
loop_
_entity_poly.entity_id
_entity_poly.type
_entity_poly.pdbx_seq_one_letter_code
_entity_poly.pdbx_strand_id
1 'polypeptide(L)' 'MNTTRDDDFIRDRIKNGKQGAMPAFDSTFSDAQIDQIIKYIRELKSREG' A
#
# COMPACT_ATOMS: atom_id res chain seq x y z
N MET A 1 4.52 12.56 15.33
CA MET A 1 3.23 11.88 15.07
C MET A 1 3.51 10.63 14.24
N ASN A 2 3.75 9.49 14.90
CA ASN A 2 3.81 8.19 14.23
C ASN A 2 2.37 7.74 13.95
N THR A 3 1.73 8.30 12.92
CA THR A 3 0.52 7.68 12.39
C THR A 3 0.97 6.39 11.72
N THR A 4 1.00 5.30 12.47
CA THR A 4 1.26 3.96 11.94
C THR A 4 0.15 3.69 10.95
N ARG A 5 0.40 3.96 9.67
CA ARG A 5 -0.51 3.57 8.60
C ARG A 5 -0.45 2.05 8.60
N ASP A 6 -1.45 1.41 9.18
CA ASP A 6 -1.53 -0.05 9.27
C ASP A 6 -1.65 -0.66 7.87
N ASP A 7 -1.37 -1.96 7.75
CA ASP A 7 -1.38 -2.64 6.45
C ASP A 7 -2.74 -2.53 5.76
N ASP A 8 -3.84 -2.52 6.53
CA ASP A 8 -5.19 -2.31 6.00
C ASP A 8 -5.38 -0.92 5.40
N PHE A 9 -4.76 0.10 5.99
CA PHE A 9 -4.77 1.45 5.40
C PHE A 9 -4.00 1.46 4.07
N ILE A 10 -2.86 0.79 4.01
CA ILE A 10 -2.07 0.73 2.77
C ILE A 10 -2.84 -0.08 1.70
N ARG A 11 -3.48 -1.18 2.09
CA ARG A 11 -4.32 -2.01 1.22
C ARG A 11 -5.47 -1.21 0.63
N ASP A 12 -6.24 -0.51 1.46
CA ASP A 12 -7.34 0.35 1.02
C ASP A 12 -6.87 1.40 0.01
N ARG A 13 -5.71 2.00 0.28
CA ARG A 13 -5.11 3.00 -0.61
C ARG A 13 -4.61 2.45 -1.94
N ILE A 14 -4.16 1.20 -1.98
CA ILE A 14 -3.80 0.53 -3.23
C ILE A 14 -5.06 0.14 -4.00
N LYS A 15 -6.08 -0.41 -3.34
CA LYS A 15 -7.32 -0.83 -3.99
C LYS A 15 -8.12 0.37 -4.51
N ASN A 16 -8.46 1.31 -3.65
CA ASN A 16 -9.35 2.43 -3.94
C ASN A 16 -8.60 3.69 -4.42
N GLY A 17 -7.28 3.72 -4.32
CA GLY A 17 -6.47 4.87 -4.70
C GLY A 17 -6.57 6.05 -3.72
N LYS A 18 -6.21 7.24 -4.20
CA LYS A 18 -6.43 8.53 -3.57
C LYS A 18 -6.74 9.55 -4.65
N GLN A 19 -7.93 10.11 -4.60
CA GLN A 19 -8.36 11.13 -5.54
C GLN A 19 -7.30 12.23 -5.71
N GLY A 20 -6.88 12.46 -6.96
CA GLY A 20 -5.89 13.49 -7.33
C GLY A 20 -4.43 13.19 -7.00
N ALA A 21 -4.10 12.01 -6.44
CA ALA A 21 -2.72 11.67 -6.08
C ALA A 21 -2.31 10.22 -6.40
N MET A 22 -3.27 9.29 -6.46
CA MET A 22 -3.00 7.87 -6.71
C MET A 22 -4.20 7.22 -7.39
N PRO A 23 -4.04 6.55 -8.55
CA PRO A 23 -5.11 5.76 -9.13
C PRO A 23 -5.42 4.53 -8.28
N ALA A 24 -6.63 3.99 -8.45
CA ALA A 24 -7.01 2.68 -7.92
C ALA A 24 -6.29 1.57 -8.68
N PHE A 25 -5.83 0.54 -7.97
CA PHE A 25 -5.15 -0.62 -8.57
C PHE A 25 -5.91 -1.93 -8.34
N ASP A 26 -7.15 -1.90 -7.84
CA ASP A 26 -7.95 -3.13 -7.63
C ASP A 26 -8.14 -3.96 -8.90
N SER A 27 -8.20 -3.30 -10.06
CA SER A 27 -8.41 -3.95 -11.36
C SER A 27 -7.12 -4.50 -11.97
N THR A 28 -5.97 -4.10 -11.41
CA THR A 28 -4.63 -4.40 -11.95
C THR A 28 -3.96 -5.52 -11.17
N PHE A 29 -4.19 -5.59 -9.86
CA PHE A 29 -3.57 -6.58 -8.98
C PHE A 29 -4.61 -7.36 -8.18
N SER A 30 -4.40 -8.67 -8.08
CA SER A 30 -5.15 -9.52 -7.14
C SER A 30 -4.81 -9.19 -5.69
N ASP A 31 -5.69 -9.57 -4.75
CA ASP A 31 -5.46 -9.34 -3.31
C ASP A 31 -4.12 -9.93 -2.83
N ALA A 32 -3.76 -11.12 -3.32
CA ALA A 32 -2.48 -11.75 -2.99
C ALA A 32 -1.26 -10.96 -3.50
N GLN A 33 -1.39 -10.30 -4.66
CA GLN A 33 -0.34 -9.43 -5.20
C GLN A 33 -0.26 -8.10 -4.44
N ILE A 34 -1.40 -7.56 -4.01
CA ILE A 34 -1.43 -6.35 -3.17
C ILE A 34 -0.73 -6.61 -1.83
N ASP A 35 -0.91 -7.78 -1.24
CA ASP A 35 -0.23 -8.18 0.00
C ASP A 35 1.30 -8.27 -0.20
N GLN A 36 1.75 -8.78 -1.34
CA GLN A 36 3.18 -8.79 -1.71
C GLN A 36 3.74 -7.36 -1.85
N ILE A 37 2.97 -6.44 -2.45
CA ILE A 37 3.35 -5.02 -2.57
C ILE A 37 3.45 -4.37 -1.19
N ILE A 38 2.50 -4.62 -0.29
CA ILE A 38 2.52 -4.09 1.08
C ILE A 38 3.78 -4.57 1.81
N LYS A 39 4.09 -5.86 1.72
CA LYS A 39 5.31 -6.44 2.30
C LYS A 39 6.56 -5.76 1.77
N TYR A 40 6.66 -5.55 0.46
CA TYR A 40 7.78 -4.84 -0.16
C TYR A 40 7.90 -3.39 0.34
N ILE A 41 6.79 -2.66 0.47
CA ILE A 41 6.78 -1.28 1.01
C ILE A 41 7.31 -1.25 2.46
N ARG A 42 6.97 -2.25 3.27
CA ARG A 42 7.45 -2.37 4.65
C ARG A 42 8.96 -2.65 4.71
N GLU A 43 9.45 -3.53 3.84
CA GLU A 43 10.87 -3.84 3.73
C GLU A 43 11.68 -2.63 3.23
N LEU A 44 11.14 -1.82 2.30
CA LEU A 44 11.77 -0.59 1.83
C LEU A 44 11.98 0.42 2.97
N LYS A 45 10.97 0.63 3.81
CA LYS A 45 11.10 1.53 4.97
C LYS A 45 12.18 1.10 5.96
N SER A 46 12.44 -0.21 6.07
CA SER A 46 13.51 -0.72 6.94
C SER A 46 14.91 -0.53 6.35
N ARG A 47 15.02 -0.25 5.04
CA ARG A 47 16.30 -0.07 4.32
C ARG A 47 16.74 1.39 4.19
N GLU A 48 15.84 2.36 4.38
CA GLU A 48 16.15 3.80 4.36
C GLU A 48 16.39 4.37 5.77
N GLY A 49 17.13 3.63 6.60
CA GLY A 49 17.59 4.04 7.93
C GLY A 49 19.05 4.48 7.93
#